data_AF-A0A496RBA9-F1
#
_entry.id   AF-A0A496RBA9-F1
#
_cell.length_a   1.000
_cell.length_b   1.000
_cell.length_c   1.000
_cell.angle_alpha   90.00
_cell.angle_beta   90.00
_cell.angle_gamma   90.00
#
_symmetry.space_group_name_H-M   'P 1'
#
loop_
_entity.id
_entity.type
_entity.pdbx_description
1 polymer ?
#
loop_
_entity_poly.entity_id
_entity_poly.type
_entity_poly.pdbx_seq_one_letter_code
_entity_poly.pdbx_strand_id
1 'polypeptide(L)'
;MGSSSVGIADINNFYGLIEFARSALDMGLKPLYGTALYVKERYLCTLMCLNREGFARANRILTRLYHDTEGTYDPVSDLASSGWQGLAVISPVPEVLLRLKETDRENLYAGLFYGQPFASFARWARDNRIPVMALNNGVYLSAEDAGYYRLIRAIKKRKPLSLLSGVSLKPGGRLVSGTEMRAWFSAVPEALAAARRYAEVSEGFVFPKGFIFPPFNGLNGRIAAEKLHSLCRQGMIRRYGGIFAPGSPGDRRVIYELSIITEKGFTEYFLVVHDIVKRFPGTCGRGSAASSIVSYL
;
A
#
# COMPACT_ATOMS: atom_id res chain seq x y z
N MET A 1 -4.20 -18.98 15.25
CA MET A 1 -2.96 -18.21 15.57
C MET A 1 -3.10 -17.25 16.76
N GLY A 2 -4.31 -16.89 17.22
CA GLY A 2 -4.51 -16.10 18.45
C GLY A 2 -3.99 -14.66 18.38
N SER A 3 -3.81 -14.12 17.18
CA SER A 3 -3.40 -12.73 16.94
C SER A 3 -4.62 -11.91 16.53
N SER A 4 -4.70 -10.65 16.95
CA SER A 4 -5.71 -9.67 16.51
C SER A 4 -5.29 -8.90 15.25
N SER A 5 -4.06 -9.09 14.79
CA SER A 5 -3.48 -8.41 13.63
C SER A 5 -2.54 -9.32 12.84
N VAL A 6 -2.35 -8.99 11.57
CA VAL A 6 -1.42 -9.69 10.66
C VAL A 6 -0.77 -8.66 9.75
N GLY A 7 0.51 -8.84 9.45
CA GLY A 7 1.27 -7.94 8.59
C GLY A 7 1.80 -8.60 7.32
N ILE A 8 1.87 -7.84 6.24
CA ILE A 8 2.57 -8.21 5.00
C ILE A 8 3.69 -7.22 4.72
N ALA A 9 4.84 -7.73 4.27
CA ALA A 9 5.99 -6.93 3.89
C ALA A 9 6.68 -7.52 2.66
N ASP A 10 6.09 -7.30 1.49
CA ASP A 10 6.64 -7.79 0.22
C ASP A 10 7.96 -7.09 -0.14
N ILE A 11 8.77 -7.74 -0.97
CA ILE A 11 10.07 -7.19 -1.38
C ILE A 11 9.86 -6.07 -2.39
N ASN A 12 10.19 -4.83 -1.99
CA ASN A 12 10.15 -3.63 -2.82
C ASN A 12 8.81 -3.34 -3.51
N ASN A 13 7.68 -3.75 -2.93
CA ASN A 13 6.37 -3.49 -3.54
C ASN A 13 5.21 -3.59 -2.54
N PHE A 14 4.01 -3.26 -3.02
CA PHE A 14 2.72 -3.40 -2.34
C PHE A 14 1.68 -4.09 -3.26
N TYR A 15 2.09 -5.00 -4.14
CA TYR A 15 1.20 -5.52 -5.18
C TYR A 15 0.06 -6.36 -4.61
N GLY A 16 0.33 -7.20 -3.61
CA GLY A 16 -0.68 -8.04 -2.95
C GLY A 16 -1.53 -7.29 -1.92
N LEU A 17 -1.34 -5.98 -1.74
CA LEU A 17 -1.85 -5.26 -0.57
C LEU A 17 -3.37 -5.23 -0.47
N ILE A 18 -4.07 -5.04 -1.59
CA ILE A 18 -5.54 -4.95 -1.61
C ILE A 18 -6.19 -6.29 -1.28
N GLU A 19 -5.69 -7.37 -1.88
CA GLU A 19 -6.18 -8.72 -1.62
C GLU A 19 -5.89 -9.15 -0.19
N PHE A 20 -4.69 -8.85 0.31
CA PHE A 20 -4.31 -9.06 1.70
C PHE A 20 -5.21 -8.30 2.67
N ALA A 21 -5.44 -7.00 2.43
CA ALA A 21 -6.28 -6.17 3.29
C ALA A 21 -7.71 -6.70 3.37
N ARG A 22 -8.32 -7.05 2.23
CA ARG A 22 -9.66 -7.64 2.17
C ARG A 22 -9.72 -8.95 2.94
N SER A 23 -8.80 -9.86 2.67
CA SER A 23 -8.76 -11.18 3.32
C SER A 23 -8.55 -11.07 4.83
N ALA A 24 -7.69 -10.16 5.29
CA ALA A 24 -7.48 -9.93 6.71
C ALA A 24 -8.76 -9.40 7.40
N LEU A 25 -9.43 -8.43 6.78
CA LEU A 25 -10.67 -7.85 7.31
C LEU A 25 -11.81 -8.89 7.33
N ASP A 26 -11.95 -9.71 6.29
CA ASP A 26 -12.94 -10.80 6.23
C ASP A 26 -12.72 -11.84 7.35
N MET A 27 -11.47 -12.00 7.79
CA MET A 27 -11.09 -12.86 8.92
C MET A 27 -11.15 -12.14 10.28
N GLY A 28 -11.59 -10.89 10.34
CA GLY A 28 -11.64 -10.09 11.57
C GLY A 28 -10.27 -9.71 12.13
N LEU A 29 -9.22 -9.71 11.29
CA LEU A 29 -7.86 -9.33 11.64
C LEU A 29 -7.58 -7.90 11.19
N LYS A 30 -6.86 -7.14 12.04
CA LYS A 30 -6.33 -5.83 11.64
C LYS A 30 -5.14 -6.02 10.68
N PRO A 31 -5.23 -5.59 9.41
CA PRO A 31 -4.10 -5.67 8.49
C PRO A 31 -3.04 -4.61 8.83
N LEU A 32 -1.77 -5.01 8.76
CA LEU A 32 -0.60 -4.15 8.91
C LEU A 32 0.19 -4.18 7.60
N TYR A 33 0.62 -3.01 7.16
CA TYR A 33 1.16 -2.85 5.81
C TYR A 33 2.63 -2.49 5.87
N GLY A 34 3.46 -3.16 5.08
CA GLY A 34 4.86 -2.81 4.95
C GLY A 34 5.49 -3.30 3.66
N THR A 35 6.78 -2.99 3.52
CA THR A 35 7.62 -3.45 2.40
C THR A 35 9.03 -3.73 2.93
N ALA A 36 9.62 -4.84 2.51
CA ALA A 36 11.02 -5.13 2.76
C ALA A 36 11.88 -4.46 1.68
N LEU A 37 12.72 -3.51 2.07
CA LEU A 37 13.61 -2.79 1.17
C LEU A 37 14.88 -3.59 0.87
N TYR A 38 15.09 -3.84 -0.41
CA TYR A 38 16.27 -4.47 -0.97
C TYR A 38 16.90 -3.58 -2.04
N VAL A 39 18.22 -3.42 -1.99
CA VAL A 39 19.00 -2.75 -3.05
C VAL A 39 20.10 -3.71 -3.50
N LYS A 40 20.20 -3.99 -4.79
CA LYS A 40 21.19 -4.93 -5.37
C LYS A 40 21.24 -6.27 -4.59
N GLU A 41 20.06 -6.85 -4.34
CA GLU A 41 19.84 -8.08 -3.54
C GLU A 41 20.21 -8.00 -2.04
N ARG A 42 20.74 -6.88 -1.56
CA ARG A 42 21.01 -6.65 -0.14
C ARG A 42 19.75 -6.17 0.57
N TYR A 43 19.34 -6.89 1.61
CA TYR A 43 18.28 -6.44 2.52
C TYR A 43 18.78 -5.28 3.36
N LEU A 44 18.02 -4.18 3.39
CA LEU A 44 18.37 -2.98 4.17
C LEU A 44 17.50 -2.88 5.43
N CYS A 45 16.19 -2.80 5.26
CA CYS A 45 15.22 -2.67 6.34
C CYS A 45 13.80 -3.05 5.87
N THR A 46 12.90 -3.29 6.81
CA THR A 46 11.46 -3.31 6.57
C THR A 46 10.89 -1.95 6.95
N LEU A 47 10.14 -1.35 6.03
CA LEU A 47 9.31 -0.18 6.29
C LEU A 47 7.89 -0.66 6.62
N MET A 48 7.42 -0.39 7.83
CA MET A 48 6.06 -0.68 8.26
C MET A 48 5.26 0.61 8.38
N CYS A 49 4.07 0.66 7.81
CA CYS A 49 3.24 1.87 7.74
C CYS A 49 2.43 2.02 9.02
N LEU A 50 2.57 3.14 9.72
CA LEU A 50 1.72 3.51 10.85
C LEU A 50 0.40 4.11 10.36
N ASN A 51 0.45 4.92 9.29
CA ASN A 51 -0.69 5.66 8.78
C ASN A 51 -0.58 5.90 7.27
N ARG A 52 -1.54 6.64 6.71
CA ARG A 52 -1.55 7.01 5.28
C ARG A 52 -0.33 7.82 4.83
N GLU A 53 0.21 8.68 5.69
CA GLU A 53 1.42 9.47 5.38
C GLU A 53 2.64 8.56 5.21
N GLY A 54 2.83 7.61 6.12
CA GLY A 54 3.87 6.61 6.00
C GLY A 54 3.72 5.74 4.77
N PHE A 55 2.49 5.30 4.45
CA PHE A 55 2.23 4.57 3.21
C PHE A 55 2.62 5.39 1.98
N ALA A 56 2.28 6.68 1.93
CA ALA A 56 2.71 7.56 0.85
C ALA A 56 4.24 7.71 0.80
N ARG A 57 4.91 7.82 1.96
CA ARG A 57 6.37 7.90 2.06
C ARG A 57 7.06 6.63 1.53
N ALA A 58 6.58 5.45 1.94
CA ALA A 58 7.09 4.17 1.43
C ALA A 58 6.91 4.08 -0.09
N ASN A 59 5.75 4.45 -0.63
CA ASN A 59 5.53 4.46 -2.08
C ASN A 59 6.49 5.41 -2.82
N ARG A 60 6.79 6.60 -2.28
CA ARG A 60 7.78 7.50 -2.90
C ARG A 60 9.17 6.86 -2.98
N ILE A 61 9.61 6.17 -1.92
CA ILE A 61 10.88 5.45 -1.89
C ILE A 61 10.88 4.33 -2.93
N LEU A 62 9.82 3.52 -2.96
CA LEU A 62 9.69 2.42 -3.92
C LEU A 62 9.67 2.92 -5.37
N THR A 63 8.93 3.99 -5.65
CA THR A 63 8.87 4.61 -6.99
C THR A 63 10.24 5.12 -7.41
N ARG A 64 10.98 5.80 -6.53
CA ARG A 64 12.36 6.26 -6.82
C ARG A 64 13.27 5.08 -7.10
N LEU A 65 13.22 4.04 -6.26
CA LEU A 65 14.02 2.83 -6.42
C LEU A 65 13.69 2.10 -7.73
N TYR A 66 12.41 2.05 -8.12
CA TYR A 66 11.97 1.42 -9.36
C TYR A 66 12.47 2.17 -10.61
N HIS A 67 12.55 3.50 -10.55
CA HIS A 67 13.03 4.34 -11.64
C HIS A 67 14.56 4.55 -11.64
N ASP A 68 15.27 4.16 -10.58
CA ASP A 68 16.73 4.24 -10.48
C ASP A 68 17.42 3.14 -11.31
N THR A 69 17.55 3.39 -12.61
CA THR A 69 18.21 2.47 -13.54
C THR A 69 19.74 2.45 -13.40
N GLU A 70 20.34 3.53 -12.90
CA GLU A 70 21.79 3.66 -12.71
C GLU A 70 22.27 3.07 -11.36
N GLY A 71 21.34 2.81 -10.43
CA GLY A 71 21.66 2.24 -9.13
C GLY A 71 22.38 3.25 -8.21
N THR A 72 22.06 4.54 -8.36
CA THR A 72 22.64 5.67 -7.61
C THR A 72 21.78 6.08 -6.41
N TYR A 73 20.51 5.71 -6.40
CA TYR A 73 19.58 6.06 -5.34
C TYR A 73 19.83 5.21 -4.09
N ASP A 74 20.21 5.87 -2.99
CA ASP A 74 20.34 5.26 -1.68
C ASP A 74 19.09 5.57 -0.82
N PRO A 75 18.18 4.59 -0.61
CA PRO A 75 17.00 4.80 0.20
C PRO A 75 17.33 5.09 1.67
N VAL A 76 18.49 4.67 2.19
CA VAL A 76 18.88 4.97 3.58
C VAL A 76 19.25 6.45 3.71
N SER A 77 19.97 6.99 2.73
CA SER A 77 20.28 8.43 2.66
C SER A 77 19.02 9.28 2.42
N ASP A 78 18.06 8.79 1.64
CA ASP A 78 16.75 9.44 1.49
C ASP A 78 15.99 9.46 2.83
N LEU A 79 15.94 8.33 3.55
CA LEU A 79 15.33 8.26 4.88
C LEU A 79 16.03 9.22 5.86
N ALA A 80 17.36 9.27 5.87
CA ALA A 80 18.14 10.15 6.75
C ALA A 80 17.96 11.65 6.44
N SER A 81 17.73 12.02 5.18
CA SER A 81 17.61 13.42 4.76
C SER A 81 16.17 13.93 4.76
N SER A 82 15.21 13.08 4.40
CA SER A 82 13.80 13.45 4.20
C SER A 82 12.86 12.87 5.26
N GLY A 83 13.40 12.13 6.24
CA GLY A 83 12.64 11.53 7.33
C GLY A 83 11.78 10.33 6.91
N TRP A 84 11.12 9.76 7.92
CA TRP A 84 10.22 8.60 7.80
C TRP A 84 8.94 8.76 8.65
N GLN A 85 8.40 9.97 8.70
CA GLN A 85 7.14 10.25 9.38
C GLN A 85 6.04 9.29 8.90
N GLY A 86 5.28 8.75 9.86
CA GLY A 86 4.27 7.74 9.60
C GLY A 86 4.80 6.33 9.31
N LEU A 87 6.11 6.09 9.36
CA LEU A 87 6.71 4.75 9.22
C LEU A 87 7.37 4.28 10.52
N ALA A 88 7.42 2.97 10.69
CA ALA A 88 8.40 2.30 11.53
C ALA A 88 9.46 1.63 10.64
N VAL A 89 10.73 1.96 10.89
CA VAL A 89 11.88 1.42 10.18
C VAL A 89 12.51 0.32 11.03
N ILE A 90 12.48 -0.93 10.54
CA ILE A 90 13.01 -2.07 11.27
C ILE A 90 14.15 -2.69 10.47
N SER A 91 15.38 -2.62 10.98
CA SER A 91 16.57 -3.12 10.26
C SER A 91 17.37 -4.11 11.09
N PRO A 92 17.86 -5.21 10.49
CA PRO A 92 18.91 -6.03 11.10
C PRO A 92 20.33 -5.55 10.76
N VAL A 93 20.49 -4.43 10.06
CA VAL A 93 21.78 -3.98 9.52
C VAL A 93 22.34 -2.86 10.39
N PRO A 94 23.42 -3.09 11.17
CA PRO A 94 24.04 -2.08 12.03
C PRO A 94 24.31 -0.75 11.33
N GLU A 95 24.88 -0.79 10.13
CA GLU A 95 25.23 0.38 9.32
C GLU A 95 24.01 1.26 9.01
N VAL A 96 22.86 0.64 8.69
CA VAL A 96 21.61 1.35 8.41
C VAL A 96 21.08 2.01 9.68
N LEU A 97 21.08 1.28 10.79
CA LEU A 97 20.58 1.78 12.06
C LEU A 97 21.42 2.94 12.60
N LEU A 98 22.76 2.86 12.52
CA LEU A 98 23.64 3.93 12.97
C LEU A 98 23.43 5.21 12.16
N ARG A 99 23.34 5.09 10.82
CA ARG A 99 23.10 6.24 9.94
C ARG A 99 21.74 6.91 10.21
N LEU A 100 20.68 6.13 10.40
CA LEU A 100 19.36 6.71 10.66
C LEU A 100 19.25 7.31 12.06
N LYS A 101 19.87 6.68 13.06
CA LYS A 101 19.86 7.15 14.46
C LYS A 101 20.46 8.55 14.62
N GLU A 102 21.38 8.96 13.75
CA GLU A 102 21.95 10.32 13.75
C GLU A 102 20.91 11.40 13.43
N THR A 103 19.89 11.06 12.62
CA THR A 103 18.82 11.97 12.22
C THR A 103 17.66 11.93 13.21
N ASP A 104 17.09 10.74 13.44
CA ASP A 104 15.89 10.53 14.23
C ASP A 104 15.89 9.11 14.81
N ARG A 105 15.28 8.95 15.97
CA ARG A 105 15.17 7.67 16.70
C ARG A 105 13.72 7.23 16.85
N GLU A 106 12.77 8.08 16.49
CA GLU A 106 11.35 7.75 16.55
C GLU A 106 11.02 6.62 15.57
N ASN A 107 10.35 5.60 16.06
CA ASN A 107 9.94 4.42 15.28
C ASN A 107 11.10 3.70 14.53
N LEU A 108 12.34 3.83 15.01
CA LEU A 108 13.52 3.12 14.48
C LEU A 108 13.85 1.92 15.38
N TYR A 109 13.87 0.71 14.80
CA TYR A 109 14.04 -0.53 15.56
C TYR A 109 15.13 -1.45 14.98
N ALA A 110 15.90 -2.07 15.88
CA ALA A 110 16.73 -3.21 15.54
C ALA A 110 15.86 -4.47 15.42
N GLY A 111 15.76 -5.01 14.21
CA GLY A 111 14.90 -6.16 13.89
C GLY A 111 15.49 -7.48 14.35
N LEU A 112 14.81 -8.18 15.25
CA LEU A 112 15.14 -9.54 15.68
C LEU A 112 14.21 -10.53 14.99
N PHE A 113 14.77 -11.51 14.27
CA PHE A 113 13.99 -12.41 13.44
C PHE A 113 13.84 -13.80 14.09
N TYR A 114 12.61 -14.33 14.08
CA TYR A 114 12.35 -15.68 14.53
C TYR A 114 13.25 -16.69 13.81
N GLY A 115 13.70 -17.73 14.53
CA GLY A 115 14.57 -18.77 13.99
C GLY A 115 16.02 -18.35 13.75
N GLN A 116 16.40 -17.09 14.00
CA GLN A 116 17.78 -16.61 13.85
C GLN A 116 18.41 -16.27 15.20
N PRO A 117 19.73 -16.52 15.40
CA PRO A 117 20.43 -16.09 16.60
C PRO A 117 20.37 -14.56 16.74
N PHE A 118 19.89 -14.08 17.89
CA PHE A 118 19.68 -12.65 18.12
C PHE A 118 20.47 -12.08 19.30
N ALA A 119 21.12 -12.90 20.14
CA ALA A 119 21.70 -12.46 21.41
C ALA A 119 22.78 -11.37 21.26
N SER A 120 23.73 -11.56 20.33
CA SER A 120 24.79 -10.58 20.06
C SER A 120 24.23 -9.28 19.48
N PHE A 121 23.28 -9.37 18.54
CA PHE A 121 22.67 -8.21 17.90
C PHE A 121 21.77 -7.43 18.86
N ALA A 122 21.02 -8.11 19.74
CA ALA A 122 20.23 -7.48 20.79
C ALA A 122 21.12 -6.75 21.80
N ARG A 123 22.27 -7.32 22.17
CA ARG A 123 23.27 -6.63 23.00
C ARG A 123 23.81 -5.39 22.29
N TRP A 124 24.23 -5.53 21.03
CA TRP A 124 24.71 -4.41 20.22
C TRP A 124 23.67 -3.29 20.12
N ALA A 125 22.39 -3.63 19.91
CA ALA A 125 21.30 -2.65 19.86
C ALA A 125 21.15 -1.90 21.19
N ARG A 126 21.23 -2.61 22.31
CA ARG A 126 21.20 -2.02 23.66
C ARG A 126 22.38 -1.06 23.89
N ASP A 127 23.59 -1.47 23.56
CA ASP A 127 24.80 -0.63 23.70
C ASP A 127 24.69 0.65 22.86
N ASN A 128 24.03 0.55 21.70
CA ASN A 128 23.74 1.68 20.83
C ASN A 128 22.42 2.39 21.15
N ARG A 129 21.72 2.03 22.23
CA ARG A 129 20.43 2.61 22.64
C ARG A 129 19.35 2.54 21.54
N ILE A 130 19.35 1.52 20.70
CA ILE A 130 18.32 1.32 19.66
C ILE A 130 17.31 0.30 20.20
N PRO A 131 16.00 0.61 20.23
CA PRO A 131 15.00 -0.35 20.68
C PRO A 131 14.93 -1.53 19.72
N VAL A 132 14.59 -2.71 20.23
CA VAL A 132 14.47 -3.93 19.43
C VAL A 132 13.01 -4.21 19.09
N MET A 133 12.76 -4.86 17.95
CA MET A 133 11.43 -5.33 17.57
C MET A 133 11.51 -6.76 17.02
N ALA A 134 10.63 -7.63 17.51
CA ALA A 134 10.55 -9.02 17.08
C ALA A 134 9.70 -9.13 15.81
N LEU A 135 10.24 -9.82 14.80
CA LEU A 135 9.58 -10.08 13.52
C LEU A 135 9.62 -11.58 13.19
N ASN A 136 8.62 -12.02 12.44
CA ASN A 136 8.65 -13.29 11.75
C ASN A 136 8.76 -13.02 10.25
N ASN A 137 9.87 -13.42 9.63
CA ASN A 137 10.06 -13.31 8.18
C ASN A 137 9.54 -14.56 7.47
N GLY A 138 8.31 -14.93 7.81
CA GLY A 138 7.64 -16.13 7.32
C GLY A 138 7.27 -15.97 5.84
N VAL A 139 7.69 -16.93 5.02
CA VAL A 139 7.44 -16.97 3.58
C VAL A 139 6.68 -18.22 3.14
N TYR A 140 6.35 -19.10 4.10
CA TYR A 140 5.52 -20.29 3.90
C TYR A 140 4.81 -20.67 5.21
N LEU A 141 3.71 -21.44 5.12
CA LEU A 141 2.89 -21.83 6.28
C LEU A 141 3.19 -23.27 6.73
N SER A 142 3.27 -24.19 5.77
CA SER A 142 3.41 -25.62 6.01
C SER A 142 4.74 -26.18 5.49
N ALA A 143 5.05 -27.45 5.84
CA ALA A 143 6.20 -28.16 5.28
C ALA A 143 6.07 -28.37 3.76
N GLU A 144 4.85 -28.55 3.26
CA GLU A 144 4.56 -28.66 1.83
C GLU A 144 4.86 -27.33 1.11
N ASP A 145 4.38 -26.21 1.65
CA ASP A 145 4.68 -24.86 1.13
C ASP A 145 6.17 -24.56 1.10
N ALA A 146 6.92 -25.13 2.04
CA ALA A 146 8.38 -25.02 2.06
C ALA A 146 9.01 -25.66 0.80
N GLY A 147 8.44 -26.76 0.30
CA GLY A 147 8.80 -27.39 -0.97
C GLY A 147 8.52 -26.49 -2.17
N TYR A 148 7.30 -25.93 -2.26
CA TYR A 148 6.93 -24.99 -3.33
C TYR A 148 7.80 -23.72 -3.32
N TYR A 149 8.07 -23.17 -2.14
CA TYR A 149 8.94 -22.02 -2.01
C TYR A 149 10.35 -22.31 -2.54
N ARG A 150 10.94 -23.47 -2.22
CA ARG A 150 12.25 -23.89 -2.78
C ARG A 150 12.22 -23.98 -4.30
N LEU A 151 11.16 -24.53 -4.87
CA LEU A 151 10.98 -24.63 -6.31
C LEU A 151 10.91 -23.24 -6.98
N ILE A 152 10.13 -22.31 -6.43
CA ILE A 152 10.03 -20.93 -6.95
C ILE A 152 11.39 -20.23 -6.87
N ARG A 153 12.14 -20.43 -5.77
CA ARG A 153 13.52 -19.90 -5.66
C ARG A 153 14.46 -20.53 -6.69
N ALA A 154 14.25 -21.78 -7.08
CA ALA A 154 15.01 -22.46 -8.12
C ALA A 154 14.82 -21.82 -9.48
N ILE A 155 13.57 -21.60 -9.85
CA ILE A 155 13.17 -20.92 -11.07
C ILE A 155 13.80 -19.53 -11.11
N LYS A 156 13.66 -18.74 -10.02
CA LYS A 156 14.26 -17.41 -9.93
C LYS A 156 15.78 -17.42 -10.10
N LYS A 157 16.48 -18.39 -9.50
CA LYS A 157 17.94 -18.52 -9.61
C LYS A 157 18.41 -19.18 -10.91
N ARG A 158 17.50 -19.69 -11.75
CA ARG A 158 17.80 -20.50 -12.94
C ARG A 158 18.72 -21.68 -12.61
N LYS A 159 18.45 -22.37 -11.49
CA LYS A 159 19.23 -23.54 -11.05
C LYS A 159 18.31 -24.74 -10.83
N PRO A 160 18.73 -25.97 -11.19
CA PRO A 160 18.02 -27.19 -10.81
C PRO A 160 17.78 -27.27 -9.30
N LEU A 161 16.64 -27.84 -8.89
CA LEU A 161 16.28 -28.00 -7.48
C LEU A 161 17.32 -28.82 -6.70
N SER A 162 17.93 -29.82 -7.35
CA SER A 162 19.02 -30.63 -6.79
C SER A 162 20.25 -29.81 -6.39
N LEU A 163 20.54 -28.73 -7.12
CA LEU A 163 21.64 -27.79 -6.80
C LEU A 163 21.26 -26.75 -5.74
N LEU A 164 20.01 -26.79 -5.25
CA LEU A 164 19.51 -25.97 -4.14
C LEU A 164 19.28 -26.81 -2.89
N SER A 165 19.71 -28.07 -2.89
CA SER A 165 19.81 -28.92 -1.71
C SER A 165 20.54 -28.24 -0.53
N GLY A 166 21.41 -27.26 -0.81
CA GLY A 166 22.09 -26.40 0.17
C GLY A 166 21.57 -24.96 0.30
N VAL A 167 20.56 -24.51 -0.46
CA VAL A 167 19.85 -23.27 -0.10
C VAL A 167 18.88 -23.62 1.01
N SER A 168 19.45 -23.79 2.21
CA SER A 168 18.69 -23.94 3.44
C SER A 168 17.63 -22.85 3.45
N LEU A 169 16.35 -23.26 3.56
CA LEU A 169 15.29 -22.35 3.93
C LEU A 169 15.84 -21.58 5.12
N LYS A 170 16.01 -20.25 4.98
CA LYS A 170 16.57 -19.45 6.07
C LYS A 170 15.84 -19.86 7.35
N PRO A 171 16.56 -20.23 8.42
CA PRO A 171 15.93 -20.50 9.70
C PRO A 171 14.92 -19.39 10.01
N GLY A 172 13.69 -19.79 10.33
CA GLY A 172 12.57 -18.86 10.53
C GLY A 172 11.72 -18.52 9.30
N GLY A 173 11.87 -19.21 8.18
CA GLY A 173 11.02 -19.00 6.99
C GLY A 173 9.56 -19.46 7.14
N ARG A 174 9.20 -20.13 8.24
CA ARG A 174 7.82 -20.56 8.51
C ARG A 174 7.06 -19.47 9.27
N LEU A 175 5.83 -19.18 8.86
CA LEU A 175 4.93 -18.38 9.69
C LEU A 175 4.56 -19.18 10.95
N VAL A 176 4.86 -18.61 12.13
CA VAL A 176 4.72 -19.27 13.43
C VAL A 176 3.68 -18.59 14.29
N SER A 177 3.14 -19.35 15.23
CA SER A 177 2.13 -18.88 16.17
C SER A 177 2.68 -17.84 17.17
N GLY A 178 1.78 -17.08 17.79
CA GLY A 178 2.16 -16.16 18.86
C GLY A 178 2.78 -16.85 20.08
N THR A 179 2.45 -18.12 20.33
CA THR A 179 3.08 -18.96 21.37
C THR A 179 4.52 -19.29 21.05
N GLU A 180 4.81 -19.68 19.80
CA GLU A 180 6.18 -19.96 19.34
C GLU A 180 7.05 -18.68 19.38
N MET A 181 6.49 -17.54 18.95
CA MET A 181 7.16 -16.24 19.06
C MET A 181 7.51 -15.90 20.52
N ARG A 182 6.57 -16.09 21.45
CA ARG A 182 6.80 -15.85 22.90
C ARG A 182 7.88 -16.74 23.47
N ALA A 183 7.88 -18.03 23.12
CA ALA A 183 8.90 -18.96 23.58
C ALA A 183 10.30 -18.57 23.05
N TRP A 184 10.40 -18.26 21.75
CA TRP A 184 11.67 -17.91 21.11
C TRP A 184 12.28 -16.60 21.64
N PHE A 185 11.46 -15.58 21.84
CA PHE A 185 11.90 -14.26 22.33
C PHE A 185 11.74 -14.08 23.85
N SER A 186 11.67 -15.18 24.61
CA SER A 186 11.49 -15.15 26.07
C SER A 186 12.59 -14.38 26.81
N ALA A 187 13.81 -14.36 26.29
CA ALA A 187 14.94 -13.59 26.84
C ALA A 187 14.91 -12.08 26.49
N VAL A 188 14.03 -11.65 25.58
CA VAL A 188 13.93 -10.26 25.08
C VAL A 188 12.44 -9.90 24.90
N PRO A 189 11.62 -9.93 25.97
CA PRO A 189 10.18 -9.69 25.88
C PRO A 189 9.82 -8.29 25.35
N GLU A 190 10.71 -7.31 25.53
CA GLU A 190 10.56 -5.96 25.01
C GLU A 190 10.45 -5.92 23.48
N ALA A 191 11.07 -6.87 22.76
CA ALA A 191 11.01 -6.95 21.31
C ALA A 191 9.59 -7.33 20.83
N LEU A 192 8.91 -8.23 21.55
CA LEU A 192 7.52 -8.58 21.29
C LEU A 192 6.56 -7.46 21.71
N ALA A 193 6.86 -6.77 22.82
CA ALA A 193 6.08 -5.62 23.26
C ALA A 193 6.13 -4.48 22.23
N ALA A 194 7.29 -4.23 21.61
CA ALA A 194 7.41 -3.26 20.52
C ALA A 194 6.53 -3.61 19.32
N ALA A 195 6.54 -4.87 18.88
CA ALA A 195 5.70 -5.34 17.77
C ALA A 195 4.19 -5.21 18.08
N ARG A 196 3.78 -5.52 19.32
CA ARG A 196 2.39 -5.32 19.78
C ARG A 196 1.99 -3.86 19.79
N ARG A 197 2.84 -2.99 20.35
CA ARG A 197 2.61 -1.54 20.39
C ARG A 197 2.45 -0.99 18.98
N TYR A 198 3.33 -1.37 18.04
CA TYR A 198 3.20 -1.00 16.63
C TYR A 198 1.83 -1.41 16.07
N ALA A 199 1.40 -2.66 16.30
CA ALA A 199 0.11 -3.15 15.85
C ALA A 199 -1.08 -2.39 16.47
N GLU A 200 -0.96 -1.95 17.72
CA GLU A 200 -1.97 -1.13 18.41
C GLU A 200 -2.10 0.26 17.79
N VAL A 201 -0.97 0.97 17.61
CA VAL A 201 -0.97 2.37 17.14
C VAL A 201 -1.13 2.53 15.63
N SER A 202 -0.87 1.49 14.83
CA SER A 202 -1.09 1.54 13.38
C SER A 202 -2.56 1.79 13.06
N GLU A 203 -2.89 2.61 12.06
CA GLU A 203 -4.28 2.90 11.70
C GLU A 203 -5.01 1.70 11.08
N GLY A 204 -4.28 0.72 10.54
CA GLY A 204 -4.84 -0.45 9.85
C GLY A 204 -5.55 -0.14 8.52
N PHE A 205 -5.73 1.14 8.18
CA PHE A 205 -6.33 1.59 6.94
C PHE A 205 -5.52 2.75 6.34
N VAL A 206 -4.84 2.48 5.22
CA VAL A 206 -3.95 3.46 4.55
C VAL A 206 -4.49 3.96 3.22
N PHE A 207 -5.64 3.42 2.79
CA PHE A 207 -6.27 3.77 1.52
C PHE A 207 -7.15 5.01 1.69
N PRO A 208 -7.40 5.77 0.62
CA PRO A 208 -8.43 6.80 0.65
C PRO A 208 -9.82 6.16 0.83
N LYS A 209 -10.72 6.86 1.54
CA LYS A 209 -12.14 6.52 1.57
C LYS A 209 -12.82 7.09 0.33
N GLY A 210 -13.57 6.26 -0.39
CA GLY A 210 -14.32 6.67 -1.57
C GLY A 210 -13.48 6.82 -2.84
N PHE A 211 -14.11 7.39 -3.87
CA PHE A 211 -13.48 7.61 -5.17
C PHE A 211 -12.63 8.88 -5.16
N ILE A 212 -11.49 8.84 -5.84
CA ILE A 212 -10.67 10.02 -6.12
C ILE A 212 -10.74 10.29 -7.62
N PHE A 213 -11.33 11.43 -7.98
CA PHE A 213 -11.33 11.91 -9.36
C PHE A 213 -10.40 13.11 -9.49
N PRO A 214 -9.63 13.21 -10.59
CA PRO A 214 -8.81 14.38 -10.84
C PRO A 214 -9.72 15.60 -11.09
N PRO A 215 -9.30 16.81 -10.68
CA PRO A 215 -10.01 18.02 -11.03
C PRO A 215 -10.01 18.21 -12.55
N PHE A 216 -11.12 18.67 -13.11
CA PHE A 216 -11.25 18.88 -14.55
C PHE A 216 -10.70 20.26 -14.94
N ASN A 217 -9.52 20.34 -15.55
CA ASN A 217 -8.84 21.62 -15.88
C ASN A 217 -8.73 22.57 -14.67
N GLY A 218 -8.49 22.02 -13.48
CA GLY A 218 -8.46 22.78 -12.22
C GLY A 218 -9.84 23.11 -11.64
N LEU A 219 -10.93 22.78 -12.32
CA LEU A 219 -12.29 22.93 -11.79
C LEU A 219 -12.63 21.80 -10.82
N ASN A 220 -13.29 22.15 -9.72
CA ASN A 220 -13.82 21.21 -8.74
C ASN A 220 -15.14 21.73 -8.13
N GLY A 221 -15.87 20.83 -7.48
CA GLY A 221 -17.05 21.16 -6.68
C GLY A 221 -18.09 21.97 -7.48
N ARG A 222 -18.49 23.13 -6.92
CA ARG A 222 -19.56 23.96 -7.51
C ARG A 222 -19.25 24.43 -8.92
N ILE A 223 -18.01 24.82 -9.22
CA ILE A 223 -17.64 25.34 -10.54
C ILE A 223 -17.65 24.21 -11.57
N ALA A 224 -17.19 23.01 -11.19
CA ALA A 224 -17.31 21.84 -12.03
C ALA A 224 -18.79 21.48 -12.30
N ALA A 225 -19.65 21.59 -11.28
CA ALA A 225 -21.09 21.32 -11.43
C ALA A 225 -21.75 22.31 -12.42
N GLU A 226 -21.49 23.61 -12.28
CA GLU A 226 -21.99 24.62 -13.21
C GLU A 226 -21.52 24.37 -14.65
N LYS A 227 -20.27 23.93 -14.82
CA LYS A 227 -19.74 23.54 -16.14
C LYS A 227 -20.48 22.34 -16.72
N LEU A 228 -20.72 21.30 -15.93
CA LEU A 228 -21.46 20.10 -16.35
C LEU A 228 -22.91 20.46 -16.74
N HIS A 229 -23.58 21.30 -15.94
CA HIS A 229 -24.90 21.82 -16.26
C HIS A 229 -24.93 22.60 -17.58
N SER A 230 -23.94 23.47 -17.82
CA SER A 230 -23.82 24.23 -19.06
C SER A 230 -23.63 23.31 -20.27
N LEU A 231 -22.81 22.27 -20.15
CA LEU A 231 -22.62 21.26 -21.20
C LEU A 231 -23.92 20.49 -21.47
N CYS A 232 -24.65 20.07 -20.44
CA CYS A 232 -25.94 19.41 -20.62
C CYS A 232 -26.94 20.30 -21.36
N ARG A 233 -26.98 21.61 -21.05
CA ARG A 233 -27.81 22.59 -21.79
C ARG A 233 -27.44 22.67 -23.27
N GLN A 234 -26.15 22.69 -23.58
CA GLN A 234 -25.68 22.68 -24.97
C GLN A 234 -26.00 21.36 -25.68
N GLY A 235 -25.85 20.23 -24.98
CA GLY A 235 -26.25 18.90 -25.46
C GLY A 235 -27.73 18.81 -25.77
N MET A 236 -28.58 19.42 -24.92
CA MET A 236 -30.03 19.46 -25.11
C MET A 236 -30.40 20.19 -26.41
N ILE A 237 -29.83 21.37 -26.62
CA ILE A 237 -30.02 22.14 -27.86
C ILE A 237 -29.57 21.32 -29.08
N ARG A 238 -28.41 20.66 -28.99
CA ARG A 238 -27.84 19.88 -30.11
C ARG A 238 -28.67 18.65 -30.47
N ARG A 239 -29.18 17.92 -29.48
CA ARG A 239 -29.82 16.60 -29.68
C ARG A 239 -31.33 16.65 -29.77
N TYR A 240 -31.95 17.60 -29.08
CA TYR A 240 -33.41 17.75 -29.00
C TYR A 240 -33.92 19.04 -29.66
N GLY A 241 -33.03 19.88 -30.20
CA GLY A 241 -33.41 21.11 -30.92
C GLY A 241 -33.81 22.28 -30.03
N GLY A 242 -33.70 22.16 -28.70
CA GLY A 242 -34.05 23.20 -27.75
C GLY A 242 -33.81 22.78 -26.29
N ILE A 243 -34.10 23.68 -25.36
CA ILE A 243 -34.09 23.37 -23.92
C ILE A 243 -35.48 22.86 -23.54
N PHE A 244 -35.56 21.85 -22.68
CA PHE A 244 -36.82 21.36 -22.15
C PHE A 244 -37.58 22.45 -21.39
N ALA A 245 -38.90 22.47 -21.52
CA ALA A 245 -39.74 23.37 -20.73
C ALA A 245 -39.58 23.05 -19.23
N PRO A 246 -39.51 24.06 -18.34
CA PRO A 246 -39.41 23.85 -16.90
C PRO A 246 -40.51 22.90 -16.40
N GLY A 247 -40.12 21.87 -15.65
CA GLY A 247 -41.06 20.88 -15.12
C GLY A 247 -41.59 19.87 -16.14
N SER A 248 -41.09 19.84 -17.39
CA SER A 248 -41.36 18.73 -18.31
C SER A 248 -40.66 17.44 -17.84
N PRO A 249 -41.06 16.24 -18.34
CA PRO A 249 -40.40 14.99 -17.98
C PRO A 249 -38.88 14.98 -18.25
N GLY A 250 -38.44 15.59 -19.35
CA GLY A 250 -37.02 15.70 -19.71
C GLY A 250 -36.25 16.63 -18.77
N ASP A 251 -36.80 17.79 -18.46
CA ASP A 251 -36.21 18.76 -17.51
C ASP A 251 -36.04 18.13 -16.11
N ARG A 252 -37.11 17.50 -15.59
CA ARG A 252 -37.05 16.78 -14.31
C ARG A 252 -35.99 15.69 -14.30
N ARG A 253 -35.86 14.94 -15.40
CA ARG A 253 -34.90 13.84 -15.51
C ARG A 253 -33.45 14.35 -15.50
N VAL A 254 -33.15 15.41 -16.25
CA VAL A 254 -31.81 16.02 -16.28
C VAL A 254 -31.45 16.60 -14.92
N ILE A 255 -32.35 17.36 -14.29
CA ILE A 255 -32.14 17.94 -12.96
C ILE A 255 -31.87 16.84 -11.92
N TYR A 256 -32.69 15.78 -11.93
CA TYR A 256 -32.54 14.65 -11.02
C TYR A 256 -31.20 13.91 -11.17
N GLU A 257 -30.78 13.62 -12.41
CA GLU A 257 -29.49 12.95 -12.63
C GLU A 257 -28.32 13.85 -12.22
N LEU A 258 -28.35 15.14 -12.58
CA LEU A 258 -27.29 16.09 -12.21
C LEU A 258 -27.19 16.30 -10.70
N SER A 259 -28.32 16.31 -9.97
CA SER A 259 -28.29 16.41 -8.51
C SER A 259 -27.63 15.18 -7.89
N ILE A 260 -27.96 13.96 -8.36
CA ILE A 260 -27.33 12.73 -7.88
C ILE A 260 -25.83 12.70 -8.19
N ILE A 261 -25.44 13.06 -9.42
CA ILE A 261 -24.03 13.09 -9.83
C ILE A 261 -23.23 14.03 -8.93
N THR A 262 -23.80 15.19 -8.61
CA THR A 262 -23.16 16.18 -7.73
C THR A 262 -23.10 15.69 -6.29
N GLU A 263 -24.20 15.15 -5.74
CA GLU A 263 -24.27 14.61 -4.38
C GLU A 263 -23.26 13.47 -4.16
N LYS A 264 -23.09 12.61 -5.17
CA LYS A 264 -22.16 11.47 -5.11
C LYS A 264 -20.70 11.85 -5.42
N GLY A 265 -20.43 13.11 -5.81
CA GLY A 265 -19.08 13.57 -6.14
C GLY A 265 -18.53 13.02 -7.46
N PHE A 266 -19.39 12.74 -8.44
CA PHE A 266 -19.00 12.22 -9.77
C PHE A 266 -18.93 13.31 -10.84
N THR A 267 -19.14 14.58 -10.50
CA THR A 267 -19.15 15.69 -11.47
C THR A 267 -17.87 15.76 -12.28
N GLU A 268 -16.71 15.73 -11.63
CA GLU A 268 -15.40 15.77 -12.26
C GLU A 268 -15.17 14.55 -13.15
N TYR A 269 -15.64 13.38 -12.72
CA TYR A 269 -15.61 12.16 -13.52
C TYR A 269 -16.39 12.33 -14.84
N PHE A 270 -17.61 12.86 -14.80
CA PHE A 270 -18.41 13.12 -16.00
C PHE A 270 -17.70 14.10 -16.95
N LEU A 271 -17.10 15.17 -16.42
CA LEU A 271 -16.37 16.14 -17.24
C LEU A 271 -15.12 15.54 -17.89
N VAL A 272 -14.34 14.74 -17.15
CA VAL A 272 -13.15 14.06 -17.66
C VAL A 272 -13.53 13.04 -18.73
N VAL A 273 -14.55 12.21 -18.49
CA VAL A 273 -15.03 11.22 -19.46
C VAL A 273 -15.57 11.91 -20.71
N HIS A 274 -16.34 12.99 -20.57
CA HIS A 274 -16.80 13.80 -21.70
C HIS A 274 -15.64 14.34 -22.55
N ASP A 275 -14.55 14.84 -21.93
CA ASP A 275 -13.37 15.32 -22.68
C ASP A 275 -12.63 14.19 -23.40
N ILE A 276 -12.50 13.02 -22.77
CA ILE A 276 -11.90 11.84 -23.41
C ILE A 276 -12.75 11.42 -24.62
N VAL A 277 -14.05 11.23 -24.44
CA VAL A 277 -14.97 10.79 -25.50
C VAL A 277 -15.01 11.79 -26.67
N LYS A 278 -14.98 13.10 -26.37
CA LYS A 278 -14.94 14.16 -27.39
C LYS A 278 -13.71 14.06 -28.31
N ARG A 279 -12.57 13.56 -27.81
CA ARG A 279 -11.33 13.40 -28.61
C ARG A 279 -11.36 12.18 -29.53
N PHE A 280 -12.24 11.20 -29.26
CA PHE A 280 -12.32 9.95 -30.00
C PHE A 280 -13.75 9.73 -30.55
N PRO A 281 -14.10 10.38 -31.67
CA PRO A 281 -15.41 10.19 -32.31
C PRO A 281 -15.53 8.73 -32.80
N GLY A 282 -16.63 8.06 -32.44
CA GLY A 282 -16.87 6.64 -32.75
C GLY A 282 -17.06 5.73 -31.54
N THR A 283 -17.03 6.29 -30.33
CA THR A 283 -17.37 5.55 -29.11
C THR A 283 -18.89 5.40 -28.96
N CYS A 284 -19.34 4.20 -28.59
CA CYS A 284 -20.72 3.93 -28.18
C CYS A 284 -20.73 3.66 -26.68
N GLY A 285 -21.69 4.24 -25.96
CA GLY A 285 -21.89 3.94 -24.54
C GLY A 285 -22.24 2.47 -24.35
N ARG A 286 -21.63 1.83 -23.34
CA ARG A 286 -21.97 0.45 -22.92
C ARG A 286 -22.26 0.40 -21.43
N GLY A 287 -22.99 -0.65 -21.02
CA GLY A 287 -23.41 -0.82 -19.64
C GLY A 287 -24.42 0.23 -19.18
N SER A 288 -24.52 0.44 -17.87
CA SER A 288 -25.49 1.36 -17.25
C SER A 288 -25.29 2.83 -17.64
N ALA A 289 -24.11 3.21 -18.12
CA ALA A 289 -23.84 4.56 -18.60
C ALA A 289 -24.74 4.97 -19.79
N ALA A 290 -25.17 4.01 -20.62
CA ALA A 290 -26.07 4.28 -21.74
C ALA A 290 -27.50 4.69 -21.31
N SER A 291 -27.86 4.46 -20.04
CA SER A 291 -29.18 4.79 -19.49
C SER A 291 -29.25 6.16 -18.81
N SER A 292 -28.14 6.91 -18.78
CA SER A 292 -28.08 8.27 -18.25
C SER A 292 -28.36 9.31 -19.34
N ILE A 293 -29.33 10.19 -19.11
CA ILE A 293 -29.57 11.33 -20.01
C ILE A 293 -28.37 12.29 -19.99
N VAL A 294 -27.71 12.45 -18.83
CA VAL A 294 -26.52 13.31 -18.70
C VAL A 294 -25.35 12.76 -19.55
N SER A 295 -25.17 11.44 -19.61
CA SER A 295 -24.17 10.84 -20.51
C SER A 295 -24.55 10.94 -22.00
N TYR A 296 -25.84 10.94 -22.31
CA TYR A 296 -26.32 11.07 -23.69
C TYR A 296 -26.10 12.49 -24.24
N LEU A 297 -26.42 13.51 -23.44
CA LEU A 297 -26.36 14.93 -23.80
C LEU A 297 -24.93 15.40 -24.11
#